data_AF-A0A7S4I5M9-F1
#
_entry.id   AF-A0A7S4I5M9-F1
#
_cell.length_a   1.000
_cell.length_b   1.000
_cell.length_c   1.000
_cell.angle_alpha   90.00
_cell.angle_beta   90.00
_cell.angle_gamma   90.00
#
_symmetry.space_group_name_H-M   'P 1'
#
loop_
_entity.id
_entity.type
_entity.pdbx_description
1 polymer ?
#
loop_
_entity_poly.entity_id
_entity_poly.type
_entity_poly.pdbx_seq_one_letter_code
_entity_poly.pdbx_strand_id
1 'polypeptide(L)'
;SGGPAIKSTGLLGGLTSLLGAITLNGTSSDVGVEIDSLPLSAAGGNIIIEGSGNNAGVSISTLLSSILPVTGSVSIKGTSDSGPGVSISDLSPITATLGDLTIVGSSTSGLGVSVSDATLTAALGDITVTGNSTSGFGVLLDGASALSSLLTATVGRISITGEGSKGSSIGACTLSSVAQSVNINGYGATGTGNNVGVEVSNQCIITTPTLTVYGEGGDSDGTSGNSGVVAAFGVYPVVLVMDVTGIAGIGSSNSHGVHITSLTAVALTSFTIDGRTASGSQVNGPNHGVLIQGVILAALASYDITGNSLDTMTSSGVQIEADLLTTLGNIDFLGSCNNCGVSSNGVSIQSSITSLAISVSGSCNTCGDNSLAVLTNGPLSATLT
;
A
#
# COMPACT_ATOMS: atom_id res chain seq x y z
N SER A 1 -0.39 -26.97 29.23
CA SER A 1 0.43 -26.73 28.03
C SER A 1 -0.39 -25.89 27.08
N GLY A 2 -0.01 -24.63 26.87
CA GLY A 2 -0.79 -23.65 26.10
C GLY A 2 -0.37 -22.22 26.39
N GLY A 3 0.94 -21.98 26.42
CA GLY A 3 1.50 -20.65 26.64
C GLY A 3 2.72 -20.44 25.74
N PRO A 4 3.28 -19.23 25.70
CA PRO A 4 4.40 -18.90 24.84
C PRO A 4 5.64 -19.77 25.08
N ALA A 5 6.43 -20.06 24.05
CA ALA A 5 7.70 -20.79 24.22
C ALA A 5 8.77 -19.92 24.88
N ILE A 6 8.80 -18.64 24.51
CA ILE A 6 9.57 -17.60 25.19
C ILE A 6 8.58 -16.52 25.60
N LYS A 7 8.45 -16.27 26.91
CA LYS A 7 7.73 -15.10 27.44
C LYS A 7 8.72 -14.23 28.18
N SER A 8 8.84 -12.98 27.76
CA SER A 8 9.39 -11.96 28.66
C SER A 8 8.25 -11.29 29.40
N THR A 9 8.36 -11.15 30.72
CA THR A 9 7.45 -10.35 31.54
C THR A 9 8.26 -9.63 32.60
N GLY A 10 8.16 -8.30 32.70
CA GLY A 10 8.73 -7.56 33.81
C GLY A 10 9.30 -6.19 33.45
N LEU A 11 9.16 -5.24 34.38
CA LEU A 11 9.54 -3.83 34.25
C LEU A 11 11.02 -3.54 34.61
N LEU A 12 11.74 -4.52 35.17
CA LEU A 12 13.11 -4.33 35.68
C LEU A 12 14.10 -5.33 35.08
N GLY A 13 15.02 -4.81 34.26
CA GLY A 13 16.18 -5.54 33.72
C GLY A 13 15.97 -6.02 32.28
N GLY A 14 16.25 -5.16 31.31
CA GLY A 14 16.28 -5.55 29.90
C GLY A 14 17.38 -6.57 29.58
N LEU A 15 17.20 -7.35 28.53
CA LEU A 15 18.28 -8.19 27.99
C LEU A 15 19.20 -7.28 27.17
N THR A 16 20.41 -7.04 27.69
CA THR A 16 21.40 -6.19 27.04
C THR A 16 22.64 -6.98 26.65
N SER A 17 23.12 -6.74 25.44
CA SER A 17 24.37 -7.29 24.93
C SER A 17 25.21 -6.14 24.37
N LEU A 18 26.43 -5.98 24.88
CA LEU A 18 27.29 -4.88 24.48
C LEU A 18 27.92 -5.09 23.08
N LEU A 19 28.24 -6.34 22.73
CA LEU A 19 28.97 -6.69 21.50
C LEU A 19 28.37 -7.90 20.74
N GLY A 20 27.53 -8.70 21.39
CA GLY A 20 26.95 -9.92 20.81
C GLY A 20 25.56 -9.67 20.22
N ALA A 21 25.15 -10.53 19.30
CA ALA A 21 23.76 -10.60 18.87
C ALA A 21 22.85 -11.13 20.01
N ILE A 22 21.60 -10.68 20.03
CA ILE A 22 20.54 -11.29 20.84
C ILE A 22 19.69 -12.13 19.89
N THR A 23 19.50 -13.41 20.22
CA THR A 23 18.63 -14.30 19.44
C THR A 23 17.58 -14.93 20.36
N LEU A 24 16.31 -14.74 20.03
CA LEU A 24 15.17 -15.41 20.66
C LEU A 24 14.54 -16.32 19.61
N ASN A 25 14.49 -17.63 19.86
CA ASN A 25 13.85 -18.60 18.97
C ASN A 25 12.88 -19.48 19.77
N GLY A 26 11.58 -19.39 19.46
CA GLY A 26 10.53 -20.07 20.20
C GLY A 26 9.52 -20.78 19.29
N THR A 27 9.20 -22.02 19.61
CA THR A 27 8.11 -22.77 18.95
C THR A 27 7.12 -23.24 20.01
N SER A 28 5.85 -22.84 19.90
CA SER A 28 4.78 -23.21 20.82
C SER A 28 3.51 -23.60 20.06
N SER A 29 2.59 -24.30 20.73
CA SER A 29 1.22 -24.49 20.24
C SER A 29 0.34 -23.23 20.39
N ASP A 30 0.85 -22.17 21.02
CA ASP A 30 0.14 -20.91 21.26
C ASP A 30 0.91 -19.75 20.60
N VAL A 31 1.86 -19.13 21.32
CA VAL A 31 2.73 -18.06 20.80
C VAL A 31 4.17 -18.55 20.73
N GLY A 32 4.85 -18.38 19.59
CA GLY A 32 6.27 -18.75 19.47
C GLY A 32 7.14 -17.93 20.42
N VAL A 33 7.18 -16.61 20.20
CA VAL A 33 7.87 -15.66 21.07
C VAL A 33 6.93 -14.53 21.47
N GLU A 34 6.78 -14.31 22.77
CA GLU A 34 6.00 -13.21 23.34
C GLU A 34 6.93 -12.27 24.11
N ILE A 35 7.04 -11.04 23.62
CA ILE A 35 7.80 -9.97 24.28
C ILE A 35 6.81 -9.00 24.89
N ASP A 36 6.64 -9.13 26.21
CA ASP A 36 5.90 -8.20 27.05
C ASP A 36 6.88 -7.49 28.01
N SER A 37 6.91 -6.16 27.93
CA SER A 37 7.58 -5.24 28.86
C SER A 37 9.11 -5.32 28.95
N LEU A 38 9.79 -6.14 28.13
CA LEU A 38 11.23 -6.32 28.20
C LEU A 38 11.97 -5.47 27.15
N PRO A 39 12.82 -4.52 27.56
CA PRO A 39 13.71 -3.85 26.61
C PRO A 39 14.80 -4.82 26.13
N LEU A 40 15.01 -4.90 24.82
CA LEU A 40 16.11 -5.64 24.20
C LEU A 40 17.11 -4.62 23.63
N SER A 41 18.39 -4.75 23.95
CA SER A 41 19.42 -3.85 23.41
C SER A 41 20.68 -4.62 23.05
N ALA A 42 21.07 -4.56 21.77
CA ALA A 42 22.33 -5.11 21.29
C ALA A 42 23.19 -3.97 20.72
N ALA A 43 24.02 -3.35 21.56
CA ALA A 43 24.76 -2.13 21.22
C ALA A 43 25.82 -2.33 20.12
N GLY A 44 26.20 -3.57 19.82
CA GLY A 44 27.22 -3.93 18.82
C GLY A 44 26.85 -5.10 17.89
N GLY A 45 25.66 -5.68 18.04
CA GLY A 45 25.25 -6.90 17.33
C GLY A 45 23.81 -6.85 16.89
N ASN A 46 23.34 -7.85 16.14
CA ASN A 46 21.96 -7.88 15.64
C ASN A 46 20.98 -8.34 16.72
N ILE A 47 19.71 -7.98 16.58
CA ILE A 47 18.61 -8.60 17.33
C ILE A 47 17.82 -9.46 16.36
N ILE A 48 17.68 -10.75 16.68
CA ILE A 48 16.98 -11.74 15.86
C ILE A 48 15.89 -12.38 16.73
N ILE A 49 14.64 -12.26 16.31
CA ILE A 49 13.48 -12.84 17.00
C ILE A 49 12.77 -13.74 16.01
N GLU A 50 12.72 -15.04 16.28
CA GLU A 50 12.06 -16.03 15.45
C GLU A 50 11.03 -16.80 16.27
N GLY A 51 9.80 -16.84 15.80
CA GLY A 51 8.72 -17.49 16.53
C GLY A 51 7.78 -18.28 15.63
N SER A 52 7.37 -19.45 16.10
CA SER A 52 6.31 -20.24 15.47
C SER A 52 5.23 -20.60 16.49
N GLY A 53 3.97 -20.33 16.20
CA GLY A 53 2.86 -20.80 17.03
C GLY A 53 1.48 -20.59 16.44
N ASN A 54 0.48 -21.28 16.98
CA ASN A 54 -0.85 -21.29 16.37
C ASN A 54 -1.52 -19.91 16.44
N ASN A 55 -1.44 -19.23 17.59
CA ASN A 55 -2.07 -17.92 17.81
C ASN A 55 -1.17 -16.77 17.39
N ALA A 56 0.14 -16.89 17.53
CA ALA A 56 1.08 -15.98 16.88
C ALA A 56 2.46 -16.62 16.70
N GLY A 57 3.17 -16.27 15.64
CA GLY A 57 4.59 -16.58 15.54
C GLY A 57 5.37 -15.75 16.55
N VAL A 58 5.32 -14.43 16.39
CA VAL A 58 5.90 -13.44 17.31
C VAL A 58 4.85 -12.42 17.73
N SER A 59 4.77 -12.13 19.02
CA SER A 59 3.93 -11.06 19.58
C SER A 59 4.79 -10.10 20.40
N ILE A 60 4.77 -8.81 20.07
CA ILE A 60 5.46 -7.73 20.78
C ILE A 60 4.42 -6.67 21.11
N SER A 61 4.14 -6.45 22.39
CA SER A 61 3.01 -5.59 22.78
C SER A 61 3.24 -4.90 24.11
N THR A 62 3.88 -3.70 24.17
CA THR A 62 3.75 -2.79 25.34
C THR A 62 4.20 -1.34 25.10
N LEU A 63 3.72 -0.45 25.97
CA LEU A 63 4.12 0.96 26.12
C LEU A 63 5.61 1.21 26.45
N LEU A 64 6.38 0.22 26.91
CA LEU A 64 7.73 0.42 27.47
C LEU A 64 8.80 -0.57 26.95
N SER A 65 8.40 -1.61 26.19
CA SER A 65 9.33 -2.53 25.53
C SER A 65 9.97 -1.82 24.35
N SER A 66 11.11 -1.19 24.60
CA SER A 66 11.93 -0.64 23.54
C SER A 66 12.94 -1.69 23.09
N ILE A 67 12.88 -2.06 21.81
CA ILE A 67 14.04 -2.64 21.15
C ILE A 67 14.95 -1.44 20.84
N LEU A 68 15.81 -1.16 21.82
CA LEU A 68 16.67 0.02 21.94
C LEU A 68 17.81 -0.02 20.92
N PRO A 69 18.41 1.14 20.60
CA PRO A 69 19.26 1.34 19.43
C PRO A 69 20.29 0.24 19.27
N VAL A 70 20.09 -0.52 18.21
CA VAL A 70 20.99 -1.55 17.74
C VAL A 70 21.90 -0.88 16.71
N THR A 71 23.22 -0.97 16.89
CA THR A 71 24.16 -0.62 15.81
C THR A 71 24.19 -1.68 14.72
N GLY A 72 23.70 -2.89 15.03
CA GLY A 72 23.32 -3.91 14.06
C GLY A 72 21.88 -3.78 13.55
N SER A 73 21.46 -4.80 12.82
CA SER A 73 20.10 -4.92 12.26
C SER A 73 19.14 -5.57 13.26
N VAL A 74 17.84 -5.33 13.08
CA VAL A 74 16.77 -6.01 13.80
C VAL A 74 16.00 -6.88 12.80
N SER A 75 15.87 -8.17 13.09
CA SER A 75 15.11 -9.13 12.29
C SER A 75 14.06 -9.81 13.16
N ILE A 76 12.79 -9.70 12.77
CA ILE A 76 11.65 -10.32 13.45
C ILE A 76 10.93 -11.21 12.44
N LYS A 77 10.92 -12.51 12.70
CA LYS A 77 10.30 -13.51 11.84
C LYS A 77 9.29 -14.33 12.61
N GLY A 78 8.09 -14.45 12.07
CA GLY A 78 7.01 -15.18 12.73
C GLY A 78 6.17 -16.02 11.78
N THR A 79 5.87 -17.25 12.18
CA THR A 79 4.95 -18.14 11.46
C THR A 79 3.80 -18.56 12.36
N SER A 80 2.58 -18.54 11.83
CA SER A 80 1.41 -18.99 12.57
C SER A 80 0.38 -19.72 11.71
N ASP A 81 -0.46 -20.50 12.38
CA ASP A 81 -1.57 -21.19 11.74
C ASP A 81 -2.82 -20.30 11.73
N SER A 82 -3.21 -19.78 12.90
CA SER A 82 -4.51 -19.12 13.08
C SER A 82 -4.49 -17.61 13.31
N GLY A 83 -3.52 -17.08 14.07
CA GLY A 83 -3.39 -15.64 14.30
C GLY A 83 -2.24 -15.01 13.49
N PRO A 84 -1.72 -13.84 13.86
CA PRO A 84 -0.70 -13.16 13.06
C PRO A 84 0.64 -13.89 13.04
N GLY A 85 1.33 -13.91 11.90
CA GLY A 85 2.70 -14.40 11.83
C GLY A 85 3.59 -13.55 12.74
N VAL A 86 3.54 -12.23 12.57
CA VAL A 86 4.11 -11.24 13.49
C VAL A 86 3.06 -10.21 13.89
N SER A 87 2.94 -9.94 15.19
CA SER A 87 2.12 -8.86 15.75
C SER A 87 2.99 -7.90 16.55
N ILE A 88 2.93 -6.61 16.22
CA ILE A 88 3.61 -5.54 16.97
C ILE A 88 2.57 -4.48 17.31
N SER A 89 2.32 -4.25 18.61
CA SER A 89 1.29 -3.34 19.08
C SER A 89 1.72 -2.39 20.20
N ASP A 90 0.84 -1.44 20.54
CA ASP A 90 0.83 -0.67 21.80
C ASP A 90 2.05 0.23 22.04
N LEU A 91 2.38 1.08 21.06
CA LEU A 91 3.49 2.06 21.10
C LEU A 91 4.88 1.46 21.30
N SER A 92 5.06 0.17 21.01
CA SER A 92 6.37 -0.51 21.08
C SER A 92 7.36 0.15 20.10
N PRO A 93 8.38 0.92 20.56
CA PRO A 93 9.35 1.48 19.65
C PRO A 93 10.43 0.44 19.33
N ILE A 94 10.64 0.17 18.04
CA ILE A 94 11.70 -0.72 17.55
C ILE A 94 12.66 0.13 16.71
N THR A 95 13.92 0.19 17.14
CA THR A 95 14.92 1.08 16.52
C THR A 95 16.18 0.31 16.09
N ALA A 96 16.45 0.32 14.78
CA ALA A 96 17.73 -0.05 14.19
C ALA A 96 18.49 1.24 13.79
N THR A 97 19.52 1.62 14.54
CA THR A 97 20.17 2.92 14.31
C THR A 97 21.10 2.90 13.11
N LEU A 98 21.92 1.85 12.95
CA LEU A 98 22.84 1.74 11.81
C LEU A 98 22.53 0.58 10.85
N GLY A 99 21.66 -0.35 11.26
CA GLY A 99 21.28 -1.51 10.44
C GLY A 99 19.85 -1.43 9.92
N ASP A 100 19.45 -2.48 9.21
CA ASP A 100 18.12 -2.62 8.66
C ASP A 100 17.12 -3.10 9.73
N LEU A 101 15.85 -2.78 9.54
CA LEU A 101 14.74 -3.35 10.28
C LEU A 101 13.93 -4.24 9.34
N THR A 102 13.96 -5.55 9.58
CA THR A 102 13.25 -6.55 8.77
C THR A 102 12.19 -7.25 9.60
N ILE A 103 10.94 -7.21 9.13
CA ILE A 103 9.81 -7.92 9.73
C ILE A 103 9.22 -8.86 8.68
N VAL A 104 9.21 -10.15 8.97
CA VAL A 104 8.69 -11.19 8.08
C VAL A 104 7.66 -12.03 8.80
N GLY A 105 6.43 -12.02 8.32
CA GLY A 105 5.34 -12.77 8.94
C GLY A 105 4.61 -13.66 7.93
N SER A 106 4.31 -14.90 8.33
CA SER A 106 3.49 -15.81 7.55
C SER A 106 2.36 -16.35 8.41
N SER A 107 1.14 -16.36 7.89
CA SER A 107 -0.01 -16.98 8.55
C SER A 107 -0.83 -17.83 7.60
N THR A 108 -1.47 -18.88 8.09
CA THR A 108 -2.45 -19.61 7.27
C THR A 108 -3.79 -18.89 7.26
N SER A 109 -4.35 -18.55 8.42
CA SER A 109 -5.67 -17.92 8.48
C SER A 109 -5.76 -16.53 9.14
N GLY A 110 -4.66 -16.06 9.72
CA GLY A 110 -4.55 -14.73 10.32
C GLY A 110 -3.87 -13.72 9.39
N LEU A 111 -3.24 -12.69 9.95
CA LEU A 111 -2.45 -11.72 9.17
C LEU A 111 -1.03 -12.25 8.98
N GLY A 112 -0.37 -11.98 7.85
CA GLY A 112 1.06 -12.26 7.74
C GLY A 112 1.82 -11.41 8.77
N VAL A 113 1.72 -10.09 8.63
CA VAL A 113 2.23 -9.10 9.59
C VAL A 113 1.11 -8.15 9.99
N SER A 114 1.01 -7.87 11.29
CA SER A 114 0.17 -6.83 11.87
C SER A 114 1.04 -5.85 12.67
N VAL A 115 1.07 -4.59 12.27
CA VAL A 115 1.68 -3.52 13.06
C VAL A 115 0.61 -2.50 13.37
N SER A 116 0.26 -2.38 14.65
CA SER A 116 -0.77 -1.46 15.11
C SER A 116 -0.22 -0.52 16.18
N ASP A 117 -0.37 0.80 16.03
CA ASP A 117 0.03 1.76 17.05
C ASP A 117 1.50 1.68 17.49
N ALA A 118 2.41 1.19 16.64
CA ALA A 118 3.83 1.05 16.98
C ALA A 118 4.69 2.12 16.28
N THR A 119 5.98 2.19 16.64
CA THR A 119 6.95 3.04 15.92
C THR A 119 8.17 2.22 15.53
N LEU A 120 8.36 2.08 14.23
CA LEU A 120 9.44 1.32 13.61
C LEU A 120 10.42 2.31 12.98
N THR A 121 11.66 2.32 13.45
CA THR A 121 12.68 3.28 12.99
C THR A 121 13.93 2.56 12.51
N ALA A 122 14.35 2.88 11.28
CA ALA A 122 15.69 2.55 10.77
C ALA A 122 16.40 3.85 10.38
N ALA A 123 17.33 4.33 11.21
CA ALA A 123 17.89 5.67 10.99
C ALA A 123 18.80 5.72 9.74
N LEU A 124 19.71 4.75 9.61
CA LEU A 124 20.60 4.64 8.45
C LEU A 124 20.30 3.46 7.51
N GLY A 125 19.54 2.47 7.98
CA GLY A 125 19.18 1.28 7.19
C GLY A 125 17.79 1.37 6.58
N ASP A 126 17.42 0.31 5.85
CA ASP A 126 16.11 0.14 5.26
C ASP A 126 15.12 -0.46 6.25
N ILE A 127 13.83 -0.17 6.09
CA ILE A 127 12.75 -0.92 6.72
C ILE A 127 12.09 -1.83 5.69
N THR A 128 12.08 -3.14 5.95
CA THR A 128 11.39 -4.13 5.12
C THR A 128 10.31 -4.83 5.94
N VAL A 129 9.07 -4.78 5.46
CA VAL A 129 7.93 -5.51 6.03
C VAL A 129 7.36 -6.44 4.98
N THR A 130 7.49 -7.75 5.18
CA THR A 130 6.96 -8.77 4.27
C THR A 130 5.97 -9.64 5.02
N GLY A 131 4.75 -9.74 4.51
CA GLY A 131 3.70 -10.52 5.13
C GLY A 131 3.00 -11.40 4.11
N ASN A 132 2.84 -12.68 4.44
CA ASN A 132 2.08 -13.64 3.66
C ASN A 132 0.91 -14.19 4.49
N SER A 133 -0.29 -14.21 3.93
CA SER A 133 -1.43 -14.90 4.53
C SER A 133 -2.27 -15.65 3.52
N THR A 134 -2.57 -16.92 3.76
CA THR A 134 -3.45 -17.67 2.84
C THR A 134 -4.87 -17.10 2.81
N SER A 135 -5.47 -16.75 3.96
CA SER A 135 -6.87 -16.29 4.04
C SER A 135 -7.09 -14.89 4.64
N GLY A 136 -6.05 -14.16 4.98
CA GLY A 136 -6.10 -12.81 5.54
C GLY A 136 -5.36 -11.78 4.69
N PHE A 137 -5.05 -10.62 5.26
CA PHE A 137 -4.09 -9.69 4.66
C PHE A 137 -2.68 -10.23 4.82
N GLY A 138 -1.86 -10.08 3.77
CA GLY A 138 -0.42 -10.28 3.90
C GLY A 138 0.17 -9.32 4.92
N VAL A 139 -0.06 -8.02 4.74
CA VAL A 139 0.39 -6.97 5.67
C VAL A 139 -0.77 -6.06 6.04
N LEU A 140 -0.93 -5.79 7.34
CA LEU A 140 -1.78 -4.74 7.89
C LEU A 140 -0.93 -3.77 8.71
N LEU A 141 -0.92 -2.51 8.29
CA LEU A 141 -0.26 -1.40 8.98
C LEU A 141 -1.31 -0.39 9.39
N ASP A 142 -1.56 -0.21 10.69
CA ASP A 142 -2.58 0.72 11.18
C ASP A 142 -2.04 1.52 12.36
N GLY A 143 -2.08 2.84 12.29
CA GLY A 143 -1.67 3.70 13.40
C GLY A 143 -2.86 4.27 14.15
N ALA A 144 -2.64 4.65 15.41
CA ALA A 144 -3.67 5.29 16.24
C ALA A 144 -4.08 6.66 15.70
N SER A 145 -3.21 7.27 14.89
CA SER A 145 -3.36 8.62 14.38
C SER A 145 -2.46 8.86 13.17
N ALA A 146 -2.94 9.65 12.22
CA ALA A 146 -2.16 10.20 11.12
C ALA A 146 -0.92 10.98 11.59
N LEU A 147 -0.87 11.41 12.86
CA LEU A 147 0.23 12.22 13.41
C LEU A 147 1.37 11.38 14.05
N SER A 148 1.16 10.08 14.25
CA SER A 148 2.20 9.19 14.77
C SER A 148 2.88 8.46 13.60
N SER A 149 4.20 8.62 13.48
CA SER A 149 5.01 7.88 12.52
C SER A 149 5.04 6.39 12.87
N LEU A 150 4.44 5.58 12.00
CA LEU A 150 4.44 4.12 12.12
C LEU A 150 5.77 3.56 11.64
N LEU A 151 6.26 4.05 10.49
CA LEU A 151 7.54 3.67 9.89
C LEU A 151 8.36 4.91 9.56
N THR A 152 9.59 4.98 10.07
CA THR A 152 10.53 6.08 9.81
C THR A 152 11.89 5.55 9.35
N ALA A 153 12.21 5.74 8.09
CA ALA A 153 13.54 5.51 7.53
C ALA A 153 14.20 6.86 7.22
N THR A 154 15.11 7.33 8.05
CA THR A 154 15.66 8.69 7.88
C THR A 154 16.51 8.78 6.61
N VAL A 155 17.41 7.81 6.43
CA VAL A 155 18.28 7.72 5.24
C VAL A 155 17.85 6.60 4.31
N GLY A 156 17.35 5.48 4.83
CA GLY A 156 16.99 4.32 4.03
C GLY A 156 15.63 4.39 3.35
N ARG A 157 15.26 3.29 2.72
CA ARG A 157 13.99 3.04 2.04
C ARG A 157 13.01 2.35 2.97
N ILE A 158 11.73 2.48 2.68
CA ILE A 158 10.67 1.65 3.27
C ILE A 158 10.13 0.74 2.17
N SER A 159 10.13 -0.57 2.41
CA SER A 159 9.54 -1.56 1.51
C SER A 159 8.49 -2.38 2.25
N ILE A 160 7.26 -2.36 1.75
CA ILE A 160 6.12 -3.11 2.27
C ILE A 160 5.69 -4.09 1.18
N THR A 161 5.55 -5.36 1.51
CA THR A 161 5.08 -6.39 0.57
C THR A 161 4.10 -7.32 1.27
N GLY A 162 2.82 -7.25 0.89
CA GLY A 162 1.77 -8.13 1.38
C GLY A 162 1.27 -9.06 0.29
N GLU A 163 1.29 -10.36 0.58
CA GLU A 163 0.67 -11.40 -0.24
C GLU A 163 -0.44 -12.09 0.55
N GLY A 164 -1.60 -12.28 -0.06
CA GLY A 164 -2.63 -13.10 0.57
C GLY A 164 -3.98 -13.01 -0.09
N SER A 165 -5.03 -13.56 0.54
CA SER A 165 -6.42 -13.32 0.07
C SER A 165 -6.72 -11.83 -0.05
N LYS A 166 -6.07 -11.02 0.78
CA LYS A 166 -5.93 -9.58 0.58
C LYS A 166 -4.44 -9.25 0.60
N GLY A 167 -3.97 -8.33 -0.25
CA GLY A 167 -2.55 -8.02 -0.37
C GLY A 167 -2.03 -7.21 0.83
N SER A 168 -1.72 -5.93 0.59
CA SER A 168 -1.33 -4.97 1.62
C SER A 168 -2.47 -4.01 1.94
N SER A 169 -2.80 -3.87 3.22
CA SER A 169 -3.65 -2.79 3.70
C SER A 169 -2.87 -1.87 4.63
N ILE A 170 -2.94 -0.59 4.32
CA ILE A 170 -2.26 0.50 4.98
C ILE A 170 -3.32 1.48 5.46
N GLY A 171 -3.65 1.38 6.74
CA GLY A 171 -4.66 2.16 7.48
C GLY A 171 -4.16 3.53 7.91
N ALA A 172 -4.72 4.09 8.98
CA ALA A 172 -4.43 5.46 9.41
C ALA A 172 -2.98 5.60 9.92
N CYS A 173 -2.05 6.12 9.10
CA CYS A 173 -0.64 6.09 9.45
C CYS A 173 0.17 7.34 9.10
N THR A 174 1.42 7.37 9.55
CA THR A 174 2.47 8.14 8.85
C THR A 174 3.59 7.18 8.43
N LEU A 175 3.92 7.20 7.14
CA LEU A 175 5.11 6.56 6.55
C LEU A 175 6.10 7.66 6.16
N SER A 176 7.32 7.62 6.68
CA SER A 176 8.32 8.65 6.42
C SER A 176 9.64 8.05 5.98
N SER A 177 9.97 8.17 4.69
CA SER A 177 11.32 7.98 4.18
C SER A 177 11.86 9.32 3.72
N VAL A 178 12.61 9.99 4.59
CA VAL A 178 12.99 11.41 4.38
C VAL A 178 13.96 11.55 3.19
N ALA A 179 14.83 10.57 2.97
CA ALA A 179 15.93 10.69 2.01
C ALA A 179 15.78 9.85 0.73
N GLN A 180 14.92 8.83 0.70
CA GLN A 180 14.86 7.88 -0.42
C GLN A 180 13.44 7.59 -0.91
N SER A 181 12.95 6.37 -0.71
CA SER A 181 11.72 5.89 -1.33
C SER A 181 10.85 5.10 -0.37
N VAL A 182 9.55 5.11 -0.65
CA VAL A 182 8.56 4.20 -0.08
C VAL A 182 8.02 3.34 -1.21
N ASN A 183 8.19 2.02 -1.09
CA ASN A 183 7.70 1.04 -2.05
C ASN A 183 6.64 0.18 -1.36
N ILE A 184 5.43 0.17 -1.89
CA ILE A 184 4.30 -0.62 -1.38
C ILE A 184 3.87 -1.57 -2.48
N ASN A 185 4.05 -2.87 -2.24
CA ASN A 185 3.62 -3.92 -3.15
C ASN A 185 2.55 -4.76 -2.46
N GLY A 186 1.50 -5.09 -3.18
CA GLY A 186 0.42 -5.90 -2.65
C GLY A 186 -0.15 -6.84 -3.70
N TYR A 187 -0.20 -8.12 -3.35
CA TYR A 187 -0.65 -9.21 -4.20
C TYR A 187 -1.84 -9.88 -3.54
N GLY A 188 -3.05 -9.45 -3.93
CA GLY A 188 -4.31 -10.08 -3.56
C GLY A 188 -4.55 -11.31 -4.42
N ALA A 189 -4.76 -12.46 -3.80
CA ALA A 189 -5.06 -13.71 -4.47
C ALA A 189 -6.42 -13.65 -5.18
N THR A 190 -6.58 -14.44 -6.24
CA THR A 190 -7.85 -14.66 -6.92
C THR A 190 -8.75 -15.55 -6.06
N GLY A 191 -9.74 -14.98 -5.39
CA GLY A 191 -10.69 -15.70 -4.53
C GLY A 191 -12.06 -15.01 -4.49
N THR A 192 -12.93 -15.43 -3.56
CA THR A 192 -14.24 -14.82 -3.36
C THR A 192 -14.14 -13.54 -2.52
N GLY A 193 -14.56 -12.38 -3.05
CA GLY A 193 -14.65 -11.11 -2.29
C GLY A 193 -13.72 -9.97 -2.75
N ASN A 194 -13.68 -8.87 -1.98
CA ASN A 194 -12.89 -7.66 -2.28
C ASN A 194 -11.38 -7.90 -2.12
N ASN A 195 -10.77 -8.50 -3.14
CA ASN A 195 -9.33 -8.78 -3.17
C ASN A 195 -8.59 -7.55 -3.70
N VAL A 196 -8.27 -6.63 -2.79
CA VAL A 196 -7.44 -5.46 -3.09
C VAL A 196 -5.97 -5.85 -2.96
N GLY A 197 -5.17 -5.51 -3.97
CA GLY A 197 -3.73 -5.66 -3.93
C GLY A 197 -3.14 -4.70 -2.92
N VAL A 198 -3.38 -3.40 -3.09
CA VAL A 198 -2.98 -2.37 -2.13
C VAL A 198 -4.15 -1.45 -1.76
N GLU A 199 -4.41 -1.31 -0.47
CA GLU A 199 -5.31 -0.31 0.09
C GLU A 199 -4.53 0.71 0.94
N VAL A 200 -4.63 2.00 0.61
CA VAL A 200 -4.05 3.09 1.40
C VAL A 200 -5.15 4.05 1.86
N SER A 201 -5.33 4.17 3.17
CA SER A 201 -6.33 5.04 3.82
C SER A 201 -6.03 6.52 3.61
N ASN A 202 -7.09 7.34 3.49
CA ASN A 202 -7.01 8.80 3.42
C ASN A 202 -6.45 9.46 4.69
N GLN A 203 -6.32 8.71 5.77
CA GLN A 203 -5.67 9.13 7.00
C GLN A 203 -4.18 8.79 7.03
N CYS A 204 -3.64 8.13 5.99
CA CYS A 204 -2.20 7.91 5.91
C CYS A 204 -1.47 9.06 5.23
N ILE A 205 -0.42 9.55 5.90
CA ILE A 205 0.49 10.56 5.37
C ILE A 205 1.77 9.85 4.94
N ILE A 206 2.18 10.04 3.69
CA ILE A 206 3.43 9.48 3.17
C ILE A 206 4.38 10.64 2.87
N THR A 207 5.55 10.64 3.49
CA THR A 207 6.61 11.65 3.26
C THR A 207 7.80 10.95 2.63
N THR A 208 8.02 11.18 1.34
CA THR A 208 9.14 10.57 0.61
C THR A 208 9.47 11.32 -0.68
N PRO A 209 10.75 11.32 -1.12
CA PRO A 209 11.13 11.71 -2.48
C PRO A 209 10.54 10.82 -3.58
N THR A 210 10.26 9.54 -3.32
CA THR A 210 9.71 8.63 -4.35
C THR A 210 8.75 7.64 -3.74
N LEU A 211 7.53 7.57 -4.28
CA LEU A 211 6.50 6.63 -3.84
C LEU A 211 6.14 5.69 -4.99
N THR A 212 6.42 4.40 -4.84
CA THR A 212 5.96 3.39 -5.79
C THR A 212 4.88 2.55 -5.12
N VAL A 213 3.72 2.44 -5.76
CA VAL A 213 2.61 1.60 -5.30
C VAL A 213 2.24 0.62 -6.41
N TYR A 214 2.37 -0.66 -6.10
CA TYR A 214 2.05 -1.76 -7.00
C TYR A 214 0.98 -2.65 -6.36
N GLY A 215 -0.19 -2.73 -6.98
CA GLY A 215 -1.28 -3.58 -6.51
C GLY A 215 -1.78 -4.51 -7.61
N GLU A 216 -1.73 -5.81 -7.34
CA GLU A 216 -2.48 -6.82 -8.10
C GLU A 216 -3.61 -7.34 -7.23
N GLY A 217 -4.84 -7.33 -7.74
CA GLY A 217 -5.98 -7.90 -7.04
C GLY A 217 -6.96 -8.48 -8.04
N GLY A 218 -7.54 -9.63 -7.72
CA GLY A 218 -8.55 -10.24 -8.58
C GLY A 218 -9.72 -10.78 -7.77
N ASP A 219 -10.92 -10.28 -8.04
CA ASP A 219 -12.12 -11.04 -7.73
C ASP A 219 -12.28 -12.15 -8.78
N SER A 220 -12.80 -13.31 -8.39
CA SER A 220 -13.12 -14.41 -9.30
C SER A 220 -14.61 -14.77 -9.28
N ASP A 221 -15.43 -14.12 -8.45
CA ASP A 221 -16.77 -14.59 -8.11
C ASP A 221 -17.94 -13.65 -8.42
N GLY A 222 -17.75 -12.44 -8.95
CA GLY A 222 -18.88 -11.56 -9.28
C GLY A 222 -19.16 -10.47 -8.28
N THR A 223 -18.50 -10.46 -7.13
CA THR A 223 -18.87 -9.57 -6.02
C THR A 223 -18.28 -8.17 -6.20
N SER A 224 -19.06 -7.15 -5.84
CA SER A 224 -18.73 -5.74 -6.08
C SER A 224 -17.52 -5.30 -5.25
N GLY A 225 -16.32 -5.42 -5.82
CA GLY A 225 -15.07 -5.12 -5.15
C GLY A 225 -14.06 -4.40 -6.04
N ASN A 226 -13.45 -3.35 -5.48
CA ASN A 226 -12.27 -2.70 -6.07
C ASN A 226 -11.14 -3.74 -6.16
N SER A 227 -10.51 -3.86 -7.33
CA SER A 227 -9.52 -4.91 -7.61
C SER A 227 -8.23 -4.28 -8.15
N GLY A 228 -7.20 -4.13 -7.32
CA GLY A 228 -5.93 -3.51 -7.71
C GLY A 228 -5.41 -2.56 -6.64
N VAL A 229 -5.34 -1.26 -6.94
CA VAL A 229 -4.94 -0.22 -5.97
C VAL A 229 -6.13 0.66 -5.60
N VAL A 230 -6.44 0.76 -4.32
CA VAL A 230 -7.34 1.78 -3.77
C VAL A 230 -6.53 2.70 -2.89
N ALA A 231 -6.52 3.99 -3.19
CA ALA A 231 -5.70 4.89 -2.42
C ALA A 231 -6.27 6.28 -2.21
N ALA A 232 -5.97 6.80 -1.02
CA ALA A 232 -6.03 8.21 -0.73
C ALA A 232 -4.73 8.67 -0.02
N PHE A 233 -4.06 9.67 -0.56
CA PHE A 233 -2.75 10.10 -0.05
C PHE A 233 -2.75 11.56 0.42
N GLY A 234 -2.16 11.79 1.59
CA GLY A 234 -1.59 13.08 1.96
C GLY A 234 -0.07 13.03 1.81
N VAL A 235 0.50 13.79 0.86
CA VAL A 235 1.96 13.83 0.62
C VAL A 235 2.51 15.24 0.88
N TYR A 236 3.57 15.33 1.70
CA TYR A 236 4.16 16.59 2.17
C TYR A 236 5.70 16.49 2.28
N PRO A 237 6.46 17.58 2.03
CA PRO A 237 6.99 18.03 0.76
C PRO A 237 8.40 17.47 0.44
N VAL A 238 8.55 16.70 -0.64
CA VAL A 238 9.77 16.61 -1.47
C VAL A 238 9.28 16.33 -2.89
N VAL A 239 10.02 16.79 -3.90
CA VAL A 239 9.90 16.36 -5.31
C VAL A 239 9.51 14.89 -5.38
N LEU A 240 8.23 14.62 -5.69
CA LEU A 240 7.70 13.27 -5.73
C LEU A 240 7.64 12.78 -7.18
N VAL A 241 8.16 11.58 -7.38
CA VAL A 241 7.77 10.67 -8.46
C VAL A 241 6.85 9.64 -7.84
N MET A 242 5.64 9.53 -8.37
CA MET A 242 4.68 8.54 -7.89
C MET A 242 4.17 7.70 -9.05
N ASP A 243 4.41 6.39 -8.94
CA ASP A 243 4.00 5.40 -9.92
C ASP A 243 2.99 4.47 -9.26
N VAL A 244 1.75 4.49 -9.74
CA VAL A 244 0.70 3.59 -9.30
C VAL A 244 0.38 2.61 -10.42
N THR A 245 0.67 1.34 -10.19
CA THR A 245 0.29 0.28 -11.11
C THR A 245 -0.73 -0.63 -10.45
N GLY A 246 -1.85 -0.81 -11.14
CA GLY A 246 -2.98 -1.56 -10.63
C GLY A 246 -3.53 -2.53 -11.66
N ILE A 247 -3.61 -3.82 -11.31
CA ILE A 247 -4.21 -4.85 -12.16
C ILE A 247 -5.44 -5.42 -11.47
N ALA A 248 -6.60 -5.25 -12.11
CA ALA A 248 -7.85 -5.88 -11.71
C ALA A 248 -8.03 -7.24 -12.38
N GLY A 249 -8.37 -8.27 -11.61
CA GLY A 249 -8.77 -9.59 -12.10
C GLY A 249 -10.19 -9.67 -12.68
N ILE A 250 -10.56 -10.87 -13.14
CA ILE A 250 -11.76 -11.14 -13.95
C ILE A 250 -13.01 -11.29 -13.10
N GLY A 251 -14.06 -10.54 -13.41
CA GLY A 251 -15.42 -10.93 -13.03
C GLY A 251 -16.05 -10.15 -11.89
N SER A 252 -15.68 -8.89 -11.63
CA SER A 252 -16.39 -8.04 -10.67
C SER A 252 -17.25 -6.95 -11.34
N SER A 253 -18.31 -6.51 -10.66
CA SER A 253 -19.03 -5.27 -11.01
C SER A 253 -18.37 -4.10 -10.29
N ASN A 254 -17.99 -3.04 -11.01
CA ASN A 254 -17.20 -1.89 -10.51
C ASN A 254 -15.73 -2.22 -10.20
N SER A 255 -15.08 -3.04 -11.04
CA SER A 255 -13.64 -3.28 -10.95
C SER A 255 -12.84 -2.08 -11.45
N HIS A 256 -11.82 -1.70 -10.68
CA HIS A 256 -10.86 -0.65 -11.03
C HIS A 256 -9.44 -1.14 -10.83
N GLY A 257 -8.61 -1.14 -11.89
CA GLY A 257 -7.19 -1.43 -11.75
C GLY A 257 -6.55 -0.44 -10.75
N VAL A 258 -6.83 0.84 -10.94
CA VAL A 258 -6.50 1.90 -9.97
C VAL A 258 -7.74 2.72 -9.64
N HIS A 259 -8.06 2.86 -8.35
CA HIS A 259 -9.10 3.73 -7.83
C HIS A 259 -8.52 4.74 -6.82
N ILE A 260 -8.48 6.01 -7.21
CA ILE A 260 -8.03 7.10 -6.34
C ILE A 260 -9.25 7.87 -5.85
N THR A 261 -9.49 7.82 -4.54
CA THR A 261 -10.64 8.50 -3.91
C THR A 261 -10.30 9.91 -3.44
N SER A 262 -9.03 10.21 -3.18
CA SER A 262 -8.51 11.57 -2.98
C SER A 262 -6.98 11.63 -3.05
N LEU A 263 -6.41 12.71 -3.56
CA LEU A 263 -4.95 12.90 -3.55
C LEU A 263 -4.63 14.35 -3.24
N THR A 264 -4.06 14.59 -2.07
CA THR A 264 -3.55 15.92 -1.69
C THR A 264 -2.03 15.89 -1.68
N ALA A 265 -1.40 16.51 -2.68
CA ALA A 265 0.05 16.58 -2.77
C ALA A 265 0.51 18.04 -2.95
N VAL A 266 1.42 18.49 -2.08
CA VAL A 266 1.86 19.90 -2.12
C VAL A 266 2.82 20.19 -3.27
N ALA A 267 3.64 19.23 -3.68
CA ALA A 267 4.62 19.37 -4.76
C ALA A 267 4.95 18.02 -5.41
N LEU A 268 4.30 17.71 -6.53
CA LEU A 268 4.63 16.57 -7.40
C LEU A 268 5.49 17.06 -8.57
N THR A 269 6.47 16.26 -9.01
CA THR A 269 7.22 16.55 -10.26
C THR A 269 6.73 15.73 -11.43
N SER A 270 6.46 14.45 -11.18
CA SER A 270 5.76 13.58 -12.10
C SER A 270 4.82 12.67 -11.32
N PHE A 271 3.73 12.31 -11.97
CA PHE A 271 2.76 11.37 -11.44
C PHE A 271 2.28 10.47 -12.58
N THR A 272 2.57 9.18 -12.44
CA THR A 272 2.22 8.16 -13.41
C THR A 272 1.16 7.25 -12.78
N ILE A 273 0.05 7.05 -13.49
CA ILE A 273 -0.90 5.99 -13.17
C ILE A 273 -0.97 5.05 -14.36
N ASP A 274 -0.72 3.76 -14.14
CA ASP A 274 -0.97 2.70 -15.11
C ASP A 274 -1.99 1.72 -14.52
N GLY A 275 -3.24 1.85 -14.95
CA GLY A 275 -4.34 0.98 -14.55
C GLY A 275 -4.74 0.02 -15.66
N ARG A 276 -4.77 -1.28 -15.35
CA ARG A 276 -5.17 -2.33 -16.29
C ARG A 276 -6.27 -3.19 -15.69
N THR A 277 -7.31 -3.50 -16.48
CA THR A 277 -8.26 -4.57 -16.15
C THR A 277 -7.94 -5.81 -16.99
N ALA A 278 -7.99 -7.00 -16.37
CA ALA A 278 -7.80 -8.27 -17.06
C ALA A 278 -9.03 -8.64 -17.89
N SER A 279 -8.85 -9.32 -19.02
CA SER A 279 -9.95 -9.78 -19.89
C SER A 279 -10.63 -11.02 -19.34
N GLY A 280 -11.95 -10.96 -19.11
CA GLY A 280 -12.73 -12.17 -18.88
C GLY A 280 -14.23 -11.91 -18.67
N SER A 281 -15.02 -12.79 -19.27
CA SER A 281 -16.47 -12.77 -19.51
C SER A 281 -17.41 -12.15 -18.45
N GLN A 282 -18.28 -11.27 -18.96
CA GLN A 282 -19.63 -10.87 -18.48
C GLN A 282 -19.78 -10.41 -17.02
N VAL A 283 -19.80 -9.10 -16.80
CA VAL A 283 -20.46 -8.52 -15.61
C VAL A 283 -21.12 -7.17 -15.94
N ASN A 284 -22.34 -6.97 -15.44
CA ASN A 284 -23.08 -5.70 -15.48
C ASN A 284 -22.46 -4.68 -14.50
N GLY A 285 -21.84 -3.60 -14.99
CA GLY A 285 -21.38 -2.45 -14.19
C GLY A 285 -20.27 -1.62 -14.85
N PRO A 286 -20.03 -0.36 -14.44
CA PRO A 286 -18.92 0.46 -14.95
C PRO A 286 -17.54 -0.02 -14.44
N ASN A 287 -16.74 -0.63 -15.30
CA ASN A 287 -15.37 -1.11 -14.98
C ASN A 287 -14.28 -0.21 -15.59
N HIS A 288 -13.37 0.35 -14.80
CA HIS A 288 -12.35 1.31 -15.30
C HIS A 288 -10.92 0.76 -15.18
N GLY A 289 -10.06 1.08 -16.14
CA GLY A 289 -8.61 0.91 -15.93
C GLY A 289 -8.16 1.81 -14.78
N VAL A 290 -8.54 3.09 -14.86
CA VAL A 290 -8.29 4.12 -13.84
C VAL A 290 -9.57 4.89 -13.53
N LEU A 291 -9.91 5.01 -12.24
CA LEU A 291 -10.98 5.86 -11.72
C LEU A 291 -10.43 6.86 -10.69
N ILE A 292 -10.74 8.15 -10.87
CA ILE A 292 -10.35 9.24 -9.97
C ILE A 292 -11.61 10.01 -9.54
N GLN A 293 -12.00 9.91 -8.26
CA GLN A 293 -13.24 10.51 -7.73
C GLN A 293 -13.03 11.67 -6.74
N GLY A 294 -11.80 11.97 -6.34
CA GLY A 294 -11.50 13.09 -5.44
C GLY A 294 -10.44 14.04 -5.96
N VAL A 295 -10.46 15.25 -5.42
CA VAL A 295 -9.64 16.38 -5.87
C VAL A 295 -8.16 16.01 -5.93
N ILE A 296 -7.52 16.34 -7.05
CA ILE A 296 -6.07 16.28 -7.21
C ILE A 296 -5.54 17.73 -7.27
N LEU A 297 -4.91 18.16 -6.19
CA LEU A 297 -4.09 19.37 -6.18
C LEU A 297 -2.63 18.96 -6.34
N ALA A 298 -1.97 19.38 -7.42
CA ALA A 298 -0.50 19.47 -7.41
C ALA A 298 -0.02 20.63 -8.28
N ALA A 299 0.73 21.56 -7.67
CA ALA A 299 1.10 22.81 -8.32
C ALA A 299 2.07 22.63 -9.51
N LEU A 300 2.90 21.58 -9.56
CA LEU A 300 4.09 21.53 -10.44
C LEU A 300 4.26 20.23 -11.26
N ALA A 301 3.26 19.33 -11.31
CA ALA A 301 3.45 18.02 -11.91
C ALA A 301 3.07 17.94 -13.39
N SER A 302 3.84 17.16 -14.14
CA SER A 302 3.34 16.51 -15.35
C SER A 302 2.65 15.20 -14.98
N TYR A 303 1.51 14.92 -15.61
CA TYR A 303 0.68 13.75 -15.34
C TYR A 303 0.69 12.85 -16.57
N ASP A 304 1.01 11.57 -16.39
CA ASP A 304 0.81 10.53 -17.40
C ASP A 304 -0.17 9.50 -16.84
N ILE A 305 -1.39 9.49 -17.37
CA ILE A 305 -2.46 8.61 -16.91
C ILE A 305 -2.82 7.66 -18.03
N THR A 306 -2.38 6.42 -17.89
CA THR A 306 -2.65 5.32 -18.81
C THR A 306 -3.69 4.38 -18.19
N GLY A 307 -4.80 4.17 -18.92
CA GLY A 307 -5.88 3.29 -18.50
C GLY A 307 -6.33 2.38 -19.63
N ASN A 308 -6.22 1.06 -19.42
CA ASN A 308 -6.65 0.06 -20.38
C ASN A 308 -7.84 -0.73 -19.84
N SER A 309 -8.98 -0.65 -20.54
CA SER A 309 -10.16 -1.48 -20.27
C SER A 309 -10.30 -2.58 -21.32
N LEU A 310 -10.24 -3.84 -20.90
CA LEU A 310 -10.39 -4.99 -21.80
C LEU A 310 -11.83 -5.52 -21.91
N ASP A 311 -12.79 -4.97 -21.17
CA ASP A 311 -14.13 -5.55 -21.02
C ASP A 311 -15.21 -5.00 -21.97
N THR A 312 -16.21 -5.86 -22.22
CA THR A 312 -17.43 -5.55 -22.98
C THR A 312 -18.46 -4.83 -22.11
N MET A 313 -18.69 -3.54 -22.41
CA MET A 313 -19.86 -2.67 -22.06
C MET A 313 -19.68 -1.59 -20.96
N THR A 314 -20.14 -0.38 -21.30
CA THR A 314 -20.43 0.81 -20.47
C THR A 314 -19.30 1.43 -19.64
N SER A 315 -18.05 1.37 -20.09
CA SER A 315 -16.97 1.95 -19.29
C SER A 315 -15.89 2.66 -20.07
N SER A 316 -15.17 3.55 -19.36
CA SER A 316 -14.03 4.29 -19.88
C SER A 316 -12.70 3.67 -19.44
N GLY A 317 -11.68 3.70 -20.30
CA GLY A 317 -10.31 3.32 -19.91
C GLY A 317 -9.80 4.17 -18.76
N VAL A 318 -10.06 5.49 -18.84
CA VAL A 318 -9.82 6.48 -17.78
C VAL A 318 -11.10 7.25 -17.48
N GLN A 319 -11.51 7.33 -16.21
CA GLN A 319 -12.63 8.15 -15.74
C GLN A 319 -12.20 9.12 -14.63
N ILE A 320 -12.55 10.38 -14.82
CA ILE A 320 -12.23 11.48 -13.91
C ILE A 320 -13.51 12.19 -13.51
N GLU A 321 -13.84 12.09 -12.24
CA GLU A 321 -14.96 12.78 -11.58
C GLU A 321 -14.47 13.86 -10.62
N ALA A 322 -13.16 14.11 -10.61
CA ALA A 322 -12.47 15.00 -9.70
C ALA A 322 -11.89 16.25 -10.37
N ASP A 323 -11.87 17.38 -9.67
CA ASP A 323 -11.15 18.55 -10.16
C ASP A 323 -9.63 18.26 -10.18
N LEU A 324 -9.01 18.48 -11.35
CA LEU A 324 -7.55 18.43 -11.53
C LEU A 324 -7.01 19.86 -11.66
N LEU A 325 -6.15 20.24 -10.72
CA LEU A 325 -5.49 21.54 -10.73
C LEU A 325 -3.98 21.39 -10.84
N THR A 326 -3.42 21.89 -11.94
CA THR A 326 -1.98 21.98 -12.18
C THR A 326 -1.64 23.41 -12.60
N THR A 327 -0.63 24.02 -11.98
CA THR A 327 -0.28 25.42 -12.31
C THR A 327 0.78 25.56 -13.39
N LEU A 328 1.57 24.50 -13.66
CA LEU A 328 2.74 24.59 -14.55
C LEU A 328 3.06 23.33 -15.38
N GLY A 329 2.27 22.25 -15.29
CA GLY A 329 2.58 20.98 -15.98
C GLY A 329 1.57 20.59 -17.05
N ASN A 330 1.97 19.61 -17.87
CA ASN A 330 1.12 19.00 -18.89
C ASN A 330 0.36 17.81 -18.29
N ILE A 331 -0.83 17.54 -18.80
CA ILE A 331 -1.60 16.35 -18.46
C ILE A 331 -1.80 15.54 -19.74
N ASP A 332 -1.21 14.36 -19.79
CA ASP A 332 -1.34 13.41 -20.89
C ASP A 332 -2.23 12.25 -20.44
N PHE A 333 -3.33 12.05 -21.17
CA PHE A 333 -4.22 10.91 -20.98
C PHE A 333 -4.05 9.93 -22.14
N LEU A 334 -3.82 8.66 -21.82
CA LEU A 334 -3.79 7.55 -22.77
C LEU A 334 -4.81 6.49 -22.37
N GLY A 335 -5.96 6.48 -23.05
CA GLY A 335 -7.02 5.51 -22.80
C GLY A 335 -7.18 4.52 -23.96
N SER A 336 -7.20 3.21 -23.69
CA SER A 336 -7.59 2.23 -24.71
C SER A 336 -8.72 1.30 -24.26
N CYS A 337 -9.63 0.99 -25.19
CA CYS A 337 -10.76 0.09 -24.96
C CYS A 337 -10.81 -0.96 -26.09
N ASN A 338 -10.83 -2.24 -25.70
CA ASN A 338 -10.69 -3.34 -26.67
C ASN A 338 -12.00 -4.00 -27.12
N ASN A 339 -13.20 -3.60 -26.65
CA ASN A 339 -14.42 -4.34 -26.98
C ASN A 339 -15.74 -3.55 -27.09
N CYS A 340 -16.65 -4.10 -27.90
CA CYS A 340 -17.90 -3.46 -28.37
C CYS A 340 -19.04 -3.60 -27.34
N GLY A 341 -19.38 -2.51 -26.67
CA GLY A 341 -20.54 -2.41 -25.81
C GLY A 341 -21.02 -0.97 -25.68
N VAL A 342 -22.34 -0.78 -25.64
CA VAL A 342 -23.03 0.53 -25.64
C VAL A 342 -22.31 1.57 -24.76
N SER A 343 -21.93 2.69 -25.39
CA SER A 343 -21.29 3.89 -24.82
C SER A 343 -20.00 3.65 -24.01
N SER A 344 -18.87 3.41 -24.69
CA SER A 344 -17.53 3.38 -24.06
C SER A 344 -16.64 4.47 -24.64
N ASN A 345 -16.00 5.25 -23.77
CA ASN A 345 -15.05 6.31 -24.16
C ASN A 345 -13.63 5.86 -23.79
N GLY A 346 -12.60 6.24 -24.57
CA GLY A 346 -11.22 6.03 -24.13
C GLY A 346 -10.94 6.78 -22.82
N VAL A 347 -11.37 8.04 -22.78
CA VAL A 347 -11.23 8.96 -21.65
C VAL A 347 -12.55 9.72 -21.42
N SER A 348 -13.01 9.78 -20.17
CA SER A 348 -14.20 10.54 -19.75
C SER A 348 -13.86 11.50 -18.61
N ILE A 349 -14.16 12.79 -18.82
CA ILE A 349 -13.91 13.87 -17.85
C ILE A 349 -15.24 14.54 -17.49
N GLN A 350 -15.60 14.50 -16.21
CA GLN A 350 -16.86 15.05 -15.67
C GLN A 350 -16.64 16.21 -14.69
N SER A 351 -15.42 16.75 -14.65
CA SER A 351 -14.96 17.73 -13.67
C SER A 351 -14.21 18.89 -14.33
N SER A 352 -13.80 19.89 -13.52
CA SER A 352 -13.01 21.01 -14.01
C SER A 352 -11.53 20.64 -14.07
N ILE A 353 -10.89 20.86 -15.22
CA ILE A 353 -9.44 20.71 -15.37
C ILE A 353 -8.82 22.08 -15.62
N THR A 354 -7.84 22.43 -14.79
CA THR A 354 -6.98 23.60 -15.00
C THR A 354 -5.54 23.12 -15.19
N SER A 355 -4.98 23.32 -16.38
CA SER A 355 -3.58 23.01 -16.67
C SER A 355 -3.00 23.96 -17.71
N LEU A 356 -1.68 23.92 -17.89
CA LEU A 356 -1.00 24.66 -18.94
C LEU A 356 -1.31 24.08 -20.33
N ALA A 357 -1.27 22.75 -20.45
CA ALA A 357 -1.65 22.00 -21.63
C ALA A 357 -2.28 20.65 -21.24
N ILE A 358 -3.19 20.16 -22.09
CA ILE A 358 -3.83 18.84 -21.94
C ILE A 358 -3.68 18.12 -23.27
N SER A 359 -3.06 16.95 -23.26
CA SER A 359 -3.10 16.00 -24.38
C SER A 359 -4.03 14.84 -24.03
N VAL A 360 -4.95 14.52 -24.93
CA VAL A 360 -5.81 13.34 -24.81
C VAL A 360 -5.60 12.49 -26.03
N SER A 361 -5.06 11.30 -25.83
CA SER A 361 -4.95 10.28 -26.87
C SER A 361 -5.72 9.04 -26.44
N GLY A 362 -6.41 8.43 -27.40
CA GLY A 362 -7.12 7.19 -27.12
C GLY A 362 -7.31 6.34 -28.36
N SER A 363 -7.57 5.07 -28.15
CA SER A 363 -7.97 4.17 -29.23
C SER A 363 -9.04 3.20 -28.73
N CYS A 364 -10.17 3.19 -29.42
CA CYS A 364 -11.23 2.21 -29.21
C CYS A 364 -11.40 1.42 -30.49
N ASN A 365 -11.28 0.10 -30.44
CA ASN A 365 -11.61 -0.73 -31.59
C ASN A 365 -13.12 -0.60 -31.89
N THR A 366 -13.45 -0.17 -33.11
CA THR A 366 -14.75 0.38 -33.53
C THR A 366 -15.94 -0.55 -33.39
N CYS A 367 -17.05 -0.06 -32.79
CA CYS A 367 -18.45 -0.30 -33.21
C CYS A 367 -19.39 0.79 -32.62
N GLY A 368 -19.81 1.77 -33.45
CA GLY A 368 -20.96 2.68 -33.23
C GLY A 368 -20.85 3.74 -32.12
N ASP A 369 -20.87 5.02 -32.51
CA ASP A 369 -20.91 6.22 -31.64
C ASP A 369 -19.84 6.31 -30.53
N ASN A 370 -18.59 5.96 -30.85
CA ASN A 370 -17.45 6.15 -29.96
C ASN A 370 -16.84 7.54 -30.16
N SER A 371 -16.79 8.35 -29.10
CA SER A 371 -16.03 9.61 -29.09
C SER A 371 -14.66 9.35 -28.44
N LEU A 372 -13.59 9.82 -29.10
CA LEU A 372 -12.21 9.70 -28.63
C LEU A 372 -12.03 10.24 -27.20
N ALA A 373 -12.79 11.30 -26.89
CA ALA A 373 -12.94 11.87 -25.56
C ALA A 373 -14.35 12.46 -25.44
N VAL A 374 -15.00 12.29 -24.28
CA VAL A 374 -16.26 12.96 -23.96
C VAL A 374 -16.01 13.88 -22.77
N LEU A 375 -16.21 15.18 -22.99
CA LEU A 375 -16.16 16.22 -21.96
C LEU A 375 -17.59 16.67 -21.70
N THR A 376 -18.14 16.26 -20.55
CA THR A 376 -19.59 16.43 -20.32
C THR A 376 -19.96 17.62 -19.46
N ASN A 377 -19.11 18.13 -18.56
CA ASN A 377 -19.43 19.31 -17.74
C ASN A 377 -18.18 19.88 -17.04
N GLY A 378 -17.71 21.07 -17.44
CA GLY A 378 -16.66 21.82 -16.72
C GLY A 378 -16.03 22.94 -17.58
N PRO A 379 -15.66 24.10 -17.01
CA PRO A 379 -14.87 25.10 -17.72
C PRO A 379 -13.44 24.56 -17.94
N LEU A 380 -13.03 24.41 -19.19
CA LEU A 380 -11.63 24.23 -19.55
C LEU A 380 -10.95 25.58 -19.69
N SER A 381 -9.89 25.78 -18.93
CA SER A 381 -8.93 26.85 -19.15
C SER A 381 -7.59 26.23 -19.57
N ALA A 382 -7.54 25.66 -20.77
CA ALA A 382 -6.32 25.08 -21.34
C ALA A 382 -6.32 25.22 -22.88
N THR A 383 -5.13 25.22 -23.48
CA THR A 383 -4.98 25.13 -24.94
C THR A 383 -5.05 23.66 -25.33
N LEU A 384 -6.08 23.26 -26.07
CA LEU A 384 -6.18 21.92 -26.66
C LEU A 384 -5.25 21.85 -27.89
N THR A 385 -4.35 20.87 -27.93
CA THR A 385 -3.48 20.61 -29.11
C THR A 385 -3.74 19.26 -29.70
#